data_AF-A0A8T6MSV3-F1
#
_entry.id   AF-A0A8T6MSV3-F1
#
_cell.length_a   1.000
_cell.length_b   1.000
_cell.length_c   1.000
_cell.angle_alpha   90.00
_cell.angle_beta   90.00
_cell.angle_gamma   90.00
#
_symmetry.space_group_name_H-M   'P 1'
#
loop_
_entity.id
_entity.type
_entity.pdbx_description
1 polymer ?
#
loop_
_entity_poly.entity_id
_entity_poly.type
_entity_poly.pdbx_seq_one_letter_code
_entity_poly.pdbx_strand_id
1 'polypeptide(L)'
;MKVREKLIQLYSDLGVEPRLDNFASRKQLQKLTYLIEAFGIFLGFKFSWYLHGPYDRRLTAVLYDDTREESDRQVDNTFQNEGEIIKKLKEFLGRDIHSSRTLELIVSLHYLDYVGRKQNLTDDKIIEQLRSLKPQYTKEESAYYLKRIHQFMYN
;
A
#
# COMPACT_ATOMS: atom_id res chain seq x y z
N MET A 1 9.11 -18.44 -7.08
CA MET A 1 8.61 -18.41 -5.69
C MET A 1 7.12 -18.11 -5.74
N LYS A 2 6.31 -18.72 -4.87
CA LYS A 2 4.85 -18.50 -4.86
C LYS A 2 4.53 -17.11 -4.32
N VAL A 3 3.45 -16.47 -4.79
CA VAL A 3 3.08 -15.12 -4.35
C VAL A 3 2.81 -15.04 -2.85
N ARG A 4 2.23 -16.08 -2.25
CA ARG A 4 1.98 -16.11 -0.80
C ARG A 4 3.28 -16.14 0.01
N GLU A 5 4.22 -16.98 -0.39
CA GLU A 5 5.56 -17.06 0.23
C GLU A 5 6.29 -15.72 0.11
N LYS A 6 6.22 -15.11 -1.08
CA LYS A 6 6.80 -13.80 -1.35
C LYS A 6 6.22 -12.71 -0.44
N LEU A 7 4.90 -12.67 -0.29
CA LEU A 7 4.25 -11.71 0.62
C LEU A 7 4.71 -11.88 2.06
N ILE A 8 4.76 -13.12 2.56
CA ILE A 8 5.23 -13.41 3.93
C ILE A 8 6.68 -12.94 4.11
N GLN A 9 7.55 -13.20 3.13
CA GLN A 9 8.93 -12.72 3.15
C GLN A 9 9.00 -11.20 3.19
N LEU A 10 8.27 -10.49 2.31
CA LEU A 10 8.30 -9.03 2.26
C LEU A 10 7.75 -8.38 3.54
N TYR A 11 6.73 -8.96 4.17
CA TYR A 11 6.25 -8.49 5.47
C TYR A 11 7.31 -8.69 6.55
N SER A 12 7.95 -9.86 6.58
CA SER A 12 9.05 -10.14 7.51
C SER A 12 10.21 -9.17 7.30
N ASP A 13 10.58 -8.92 6.04
CA ASP A 13 11.61 -7.97 5.69
C ASP A 13 11.24 -6.57 6.16
N LEU A 14 9.96 -6.18 6.11
CA LEU A 14 9.45 -4.92 6.68
C LEU A 14 9.37 -4.88 8.22
N GLY A 15 9.60 -5.99 8.91
CA GLY A 15 9.44 -6.10 10.36
C GLY A 15 7.98 -6.23 10.81
N VAL A 16 7.11 -6.74 9.94
CA VAL A 16 5.69 -6.96 10.20
C VAL A 16 5.37 -8.44 10.19
N GLU A 17 4.81 -8.93 11.29
CA GLU A 17 4.25 -10.28 11.36
C GLU A 17 2.81 -10.27 10.82
N PRO A 18 2.51 -11.01 9.72
CA PRO A 18 1.19 -10.99 9.13
C PRO A 18 0.17 -11.73 10.02
N ARG A 19 -0.85 -10.99 10.50
CA ARG A 19 -1.98 -11.54 11.25
C ARG A 19 -3.29 -11.42 10.45
N LEU A 20 -4.07 -12.51 10.43
CA LEU A 20 -5.35 -12.59 9.72
C LEU A 20 -6.56 -12.79 10.66
N ASP A 21 -6.30 -12.83 11.96
CA ASP A 21 -7.26 -13.06 13.04
C ASP A 21 -8.36 -11.99 13.12
N ASN A 22 -8.06 -10.75 12.74
CA ASN A 22 -9.00 -9.64 12.85
C ASN A 22 -9.01 -8.71 11.62
N PHE A 23 -10.07 -7.92 11.52
CA PHE A 23 -10.28 -6.99 10.40
C PHE A 23 -9.20 -5.92 10.27
N ALA A 24 -8.71 -5.39 11.40
CA ALA A 24 -7.71 -4.33 11.40
C ALA A 24 -6.36 -4.83 10.86
N SER A 25 -5.94 -6.04 11.24
CA SER A 25 -4.72 -6.67 10.74
C SER A 25 -4.83 -6.98 9.24
N ARG A 26 -5.96 -7.51 8.77
CA ARG A 26 -6.19 -7.70 7.32
C ARG A 26 -6.12 -6.40 6.53
N LYS A 27 -6.73 -5.35 7.07
CA LYS A 27 -6.71 -4.02 6.46
C LYS A 27 -5.30 -3.44 6.40
N GLN A 28 -4.48 -3.66 7.43
CA GLN A 28 -3.07 -3.26 7.42
C GLN A 28 -2.29 -3.97 6.30
N LEU A 29 -2.46 -5.29 6.13
CA LEU A 29 -1.77 -6.06 5.09
C LEU A 29 -2.19 -5.62 3.67
N GLN A 30 -3.46 -5.26 3.47
CA GLN A 30 -3.92 -4.64 2.23
C GLN A 30 -3.18 -3.33 1.92
N LYS A 31 -2.89 -2.52 2.94
CA LYS A 31 -2.19 -1.24 2.75
C LYS A 31 -0.69 -1.43 2.50
N LEU A 32 -0.07 -2.35 3.24
CA LEU A 32 1.34 -2.66 3.05
C LEU A 32 1.59 -3.27 1.67
N THR A 33 0.76 -4.22 1.22
CA THR A 33 0.90 -4.79 -0.12
C THR A 33 0.74 -3.75 -1.21
N TYR A 34 -0.24 -2.85 -1.07
CA TYR A 34 -0.40 -1.74 -2.01
C TYR A 34 0.86 -0.87 -2.10
N LEU A 35 1.47 -0.53 -0.96
CA LEU A 35 2.69 0.28 -0.95
C LEU A 35 3.89 -0.47 -1.52
N ILE A 36 4.01 -1.77 -1.25
CA ILE A 36 5.05 -2.63 -1.83
C ILE A 36 4.97 -2.59 -3.37
N GLU A 37 3.78 -2.75 -3.95
CA GLU A 37 3.61 -2.64 -5.40
C GLU A 37 3.85 -1.22 -5.92
N ALA A 38 3.35 -0.22 -5.21
CA ALA A 38 3.50 1.18 -5.59
C ALA A 38 4.97 1.64 -5.59
N PHE A 39 5.80 1.08 -4.70
CA PHE A 39 7.24 1.33 -4.66
C PHE A 39 8.04 0.50 -5.68
N GLY A 40 7.40 -0.43 -6.40
CA GLY A 40 7.97 -1.09 -7.57
C GLY A 40 8.14 -2.61 -7.47
N ILE A 41 7.73 -3.27 -6.39
CA ILE A 41 7.75 -4.73 -6.32
C ILE A 41 6.45 -5.28 -6.90
N PHE A 42 6.47 -5.73 -8.15
CA PHE A 42 5.29 -6.20 -8.85
C PHE A 42 4.83 -7.57 -8.32
N LEU A 43 3.66 -7.62 -7.70
CA LEU A 43 3.06 -8.87 -7.20
C LEU A 43 1.88 -9.31 -8.06
N GLY A 44 1.31 -8.43 -8.89
CA GLY A 44 0.19 -8.71 -9.80
C GLY A 44 -1.19 -8.44 -9.20
N PHE A 45 -1.25 -7.70 -8.09
CA PHE A 45 -2.52 -7.23 -7.53
C PHE A 45 -3.06 -6.05 -8.34
N LYS A 46 -4.37 -5.85 -8.27
CA LYS A 46 -5.14 -4.88 -9.06
C LYS A 46 -6.01 -4.10 -8.08
N PHE A 47 -5.41 -3.10 -7.45
CA PHE A 47 -6.08 -2.31 -6.43
C PHE A 47 -7.09 -1.33 -7.04
N SER A 48 -8.30 -1.33 -6.49
CA SER A 48 -9.35 -0.34 -6.77
C SER A 48 -9.73 0.41 -5.51
N TRP A 49 -10.31 1.60 -5.65
CA TRP A 49 -10.86 2.33 -4.51
C TRP A 49 -12.03 1.56 -3.87
N TYR A 50 -11.96 1.36 -2.55
CA TYR A 50 -13.03 0.78 -1.74
C TYR A 50 -13.19 1.58 -0.44
N LEU A 51 -14.13 1.20 0.43
CA LEU A 51 -14.51 1.94 1.66
C LEU A 51 -13.32 2.53 2.45
N HIS A 52 -12.23 1.76 2.58
CA HIS A 52 -11.02 2.16 3.31
C HIS A 52 -9.84 2.55 2.40
N GLY A 53 -10.09 2.98 1.17
CA GLY A 53 -9.08 3.26 0.14
C GLY A 53 -8.74 2.02 -0.70
N PRO A 54 -7.53 1.95 -1.29
CA PRO A 54 -7.11 0.85 -2.16
C PRO A 54 -7.32 -0.54 -1.54
N TYR A 55 -7.92 -1.44 -2.31
CA TYR A 55 -8.19 -2.81 -1.91
C TYR A 55 -8.14 -3.78 -3.11
N ASP A 56 -7.61 -4.99 -2.91
CA ASP A 56 -7.77 -6.12 -3.83
C ASP A 56 -8.29 -7.34 -3.06
N ARG A 57 -9.46 -7.86 -3.49
CA ARG A 57 -10.09 -9.04 -2.88
C ARG A 57 -9.24 -10.30 -2.97
N ARG A 58 -8.45 -10.45 -4.04
CA ARG A 58 -7.61 -11.63 -4.28
C ARG A 58 -6.48 -11.71 -3.27
N LEU A 59 -5.96 -10.57 -2.81
CA LEU A 59 -4.93 -10.53 -1.78
C LEU A 59 -5.42 -11.21 -0.49
N THR A 60 -6.67 -10.95 -0.08
CA THR A 60 -7.23 -11.62 1.09
C THR A 60 -7.31 -13.14 0.88
N ALA A 61 -7.80 -13.61 -0.28
CA ALA A 61 -7.85 -15.04 -0.60
C ALA A 61 -6.46 -15.70 -0.62
N VAL A 62 -5.45 -15.02 -1.19
CA VAL A 62 -4.05 -15.47 -1.18
C VAL A 62 -3.49 -15.59 0.23
N LEU A 63 -3.76 -14.62 1.11
CA LEU A 63 -3.24 -14.64 2.48
C LEU A 63 -3.84 -15.79 3.30
N TYR A 64 -5.14 -16.05 3.14
CA TYR A 64 -5.83 -17.18 3.78
C TYR A 64 -5.52 -18.54 3.14
N ASP A 65 -4.84 -18.56 1.99
CA ASP A 65 -4.65 -19.78 1.18
C ASP A 65 -5.98 -20.43 0.74
N ASP A 66 -7.04 -19.61 0.60
CA ASP A 66 -8.39 -20.08 0.24
C ASP A 66 -8.45 -20.55 -1.22
N THR A 67 -7.58 -20.01 -2.08
CA THR A 67 -7.53 -20.28 -3.51
C THR A 67 -6.11 -20.70 -3.91
N ARG A 68 -5.82 -22.01 -3.81
CA ARG A 68 -4.48 -22.58 -4.13
C ARG A 68 -3.90 -22.10 -5.46
N GLU A 69 -4.72 -21.93 -6.49
CA GLU A 69 -4.27 -21.43 -7.78
C GLU A 69 -3.69 -20.00 -7.71
N GLU A 70 -4.36 -19.09 -7.00
CA GLU A 70 -3.88 -17.72 -6.83
C GLU A 70 -2.69 -17.65 -5.86
N SER A 71 -2.69 -18.46 -4.79
CA SER A 71 -1.59 -18.48 -3.82
C SER A 71 -0.31 -19.11 -4.36
N ASP A 72 -0.44 -20.10 -5.25
CA ASP A 72 0.67 -20.78 -5.92
C ASP A 72 1.14 -20.08 -7.20
N ARG A 73 0.47 -19.01 -7.62
CA ARG A 73 0.89 -18.21 -8.76
C ARG A 73 2.34 -17.77 -8.57
N GLN A 74 3.17 -18.05 -9.57
CA GLN A 74 4.56 -17.61 -9.59
C GLN A 74 4.60 -16.08 -9.73
N VAL A 75 5.39 -15.45 -8.87
CA VAL A 75 5.78 -14.05 -9.06
C VAL A 75 7.01 -13.98 -9.95
N ASP A 76 7.02 -12.95 -10.81
CA ASP A 76 8.19 -12.65 -11.61
C ASP A 76 9.26 -12.02 -10.70
N ASN A 77 10.37 -12.74 -10.51
CA ASN A 77 11.50 -12.29 -9.69
C ASN A 77 12.55 -11.52 -10.52
N THR A 78 12.24 -11.14 -11.76
CA THR A 78 13.20 -10.43 -12.65
C THR A 78 13.49 -8.99 -12.20
N PHE A 79 12.70 -8.42 -11.29
CA PHE A 79 12.92 -7.08 -10.77
C PHE A 79 14.12 -7.03 -9.83
N GLN A 80 15.23 -6.47 -10.33
CA GLN A 80 16.43 -6.19 -9.55
C GLN A 80 16.13 -5.11 -8.50
N ASN A 81 16.71 -5.24 -7.29
CA ASN A 81 16.72 -4.25 -6.19
C ASN A 81 15.55 -4.26 -5.19
N GLU A 82 14.83 -5.36 -5.00
CA GLU A 82 13.80 -5.46 -3.95
C GLU A 82 14.31 -5.06 -2.55
N GLY A 83 15.55 -5.41 -2.20
CA GLY A 83 16.16 -5.02 -0.93
C GLY A 83 16.25 -3.50 -0.73
N GLU A 84 16.64 -2.76 -1.78
CA GLU A 84 16.66 -1.28 -1.74
C GLU A 84 15.25 -0.70 -1.72
N ILE A 85 14.30 -1.31 -2.42
CA ILE A 85 12.89 -0.90 -2.37
C ILE A 85 12.34 -1.06 -0.94
N ILE A 86 12.58 -2.21 -0.30
CA ILE A 86 12.16 -2.45 1.09
C ILE A 86 12.84 -1.49 2.05
N LYS A 87 14.13 -1.21 1.86
CA LYS A 87 14.85 -0.20 2.66
C LYS A 87 14.23 1.19 2.50
N LYS A 88 13.98 1.64 1.27
CA LYS A 88 13.33 2.94 0.98
C LYS A 88 11.93 3.01 1.59
N LEU A 89 11.15 1.92 1.49
CA LEU A 89 9.82 1.83 2.08
C LEU A 89 9.86 1.87 3.62
N LYS A 90 10.84 1.22 4.26
CA LYS A 90 11.07 1.33 5.72
C LYS A 90 11.41 2.74 6.14
N GLU A 91 12.30 3.41 5.43
CA GLU A 91 12.68 4.79 5.71
C GLU A 91 11.48 5.74 5.55
N PHE A 92 10.67 5.52 4.51
CA PHE A 92 9.44 6.26 4.27
C PHE A 92 8.41 6.05 5.39
N LEU A 93 8.16 4.80 5.80
CA LEU A 93 7.13 4.51 6.81
C LEU A 93 7.61 4.78 8.23
N GLY A 94 8.88 4.54 8.57
CA GLY A 94 9.38 4.66 9.93
C GLY A 94 8.46 3.95 10.94
N ARG A 95 7.98 4.69 11.95
CA ARG A 95 7.02 4.18 12.95
C ARG A 95 5.58 4.07 12.43
N ASP A 96 5.25 4.75 11.32
CA ASP A 96 3.91 4.76 10.75
C ASP A 96 3.49 3.39 10.19
N ILE A 97 4.44 2.48 9.98
CA ILE A 97 4.18 1.10 9.56
C ILE A 97 3.24 0.34 10.52
N HIS A 98 3.20 0.74 11.80
CA HIS A 98 2.33 0.16 12.81
C HIS A 98 1.02 0.96 13.02
N SER A 99 0.85 2.11 12.36
CA SER A 99 -0.33 2.96 12.47
C SER A 99 -1.32 2.65 11.34
N SER A 100 -2.37 1.91 11.64
CA SER A 100 -3.45 1.62 10.67
C SER A 100 -4.09 2.90 10.11
N ARG A 101 -4.27 3.94 10.95
CA ARG A 101 -4.81 5.23 10.53
C ARG A 101 -3.88 5.94 9.56
N THR A 102 -2.58 5.95 9.82
CA THR A 102 -1.58 6.62 8.98
C THR A 102 -1.38 5.86 7.66
N LEU A 103 -1.31 4.53 7.71
CA LEU A 103 -1.24 3.71 6.50
C LEU A 103 -2.46 3.96 5.60
N GLU A 104 -3.67 4.03 6.16
CA GLU A 104 -4.86 4.37 5.38
C GLU A 104 -4.79 5.78 4.76
N LEU A 105 -4.22 6.76 5.45
CA LEU A 105 -4.00 8.09 4.90
C LEU A 105 -3.05 8.05 3.70
N ILE A 106 -1.87 7.46 3.89
CA ILE A 106 -0.80 7.39 2.89
C ILE A 106 -1.31 6.72 1.61
N VAL A 107 -1.90 5.52 1.73
CA VAL A 107 -2.38 4.77 0.57
C VAL A 107 -3.56 5.44 -0.12
N SER A 108 -4.42 6.13 0.63
CA SER A 108 -5.53 6.89 0.05
C SER A 108 -5.01 8.09 -0.74
N LEU A 109 -4.06 8.85 -0.18
CA LEU A 109 -3.41 9.96 -0.87
C LEU A 109 -2.69 9.49 -2.13
N HIS A 110 -1.85 8.46 -2.03
CA HIS A 110 -1.12 7.94 -3.19
C HIS A 110 -2.08 7.51 -4.32
N TYR A 111 -3.17 6.82 -3.97
CA TYR A 111 -4.15 6.41 -4.98
C TYR A 111 -4.88 7.59 -5.63
N LEU A 112 -5.34 8.55 -4.82
CA LEU A 112 -6.02 9.74 -5.32
C LEU A 112 -5.10 10.63 -6.15
N ASP A 113 -3.83 10.76 -5.77
CA ASP A 113 -2.80 11.44 -6.56
C ASP A 113 -2.58 10.69 -7.88
N TYR A 114 -2.33 9.38 -7.85
CA TYR A 114 -2.15 8.55 -9.05
C TYR A 114 -3.31 8.68 -10.06
N VAL A 115 -4.57 8.66 -9.58
CA VAL A 115 -5.74 8.81 -10.45
C VAL A 115 -5.99 10.27 -10.84
N GLY A 116 -5.81 11.20 -9.91
CA GLY A 116 -6.06 12.63 -10.09
C GLY A 116 -5.08 13.29 -11.05
N ARG A 117 -3.80 12.87 -11.06
CA ARG A 117 -2.80 13.39 -12.00
C ARG A 117 -3.11 13.05 -13.45
N LYS A 118 -3.78 11.92 -13.72
CA LYS A 118 -4.29 11.60 -15.08
C LYS A 118 -5.35 12.60 -15.55
N GLN A 119 -5.95 13.34 -14.62
CA GLN A 119 -6.93 14.39 -14.87
C GLN A 119 -6.34 15.80 -14.60
N ASN A 120 -5.01 15.92 -14.47
CA ASN A 120 -4.30 17.16 -14.16
C ASN A 120 -4.76 17.87 -12.87
N LEU A 121 -5.20 17.10 -11.86
CA LEU A 121 -5.57 17.68 -10.57
C LEU A 121 -4.34 18.21 -9.81
N THR A 122 -4.56 19.29 -9.08
CA THR A 122 -3.58 19.88 -8.16
C THR A 122 -3.59 19.17 -6.80
N ASP A 123 -2.52 19.35 -6.03
CA ASP A 123 -2.39 18.83 -4.66
C ASP A 123 -3.56 19.26 -3.77
N ASP A 124 -3.97 20.53 -3.85
CA ASP A 124 -5.12 21.04 -3.10
C ASP A 124 -6.40 20.28 -3.45
N LYS A 125 -6.64 19.98 -4.74
CA LYS A 125 -7.82 19.22 -5.17
C LYS A 125 -7.78 17.77 -4.71
N ILE A 126 -6.60 17.15 -4.71
CA ILE A 126 -6.39 15.80 -4.18
C ILE A 126 -6.69 15.77 -2.67
N ILE A 127 -6.20 16.76 -1.92
CA ILE A 127 -6.44 16.89 -0.47
C ILE A 127 -7.91 17.17 -0.17
N GLU A 128 -8.57 18.05 -0.94
CA GLU A 128 -10.01 18.31 -0.82
C GLU A 128 -10.83 17.02 -1.04
N GLN A 129 -10.51 16.26 -2.09
CA GLN A 129 -11.17 14.99 -2.38
C GLN A 129 -10.97 13.97 -1.26
N LEU A 130 -9.73 13.83 -0.75
CA LEU A 130 -9.46 12.96 0.40
C LEU A 130 -10.34 13.35 1.58
N ARG A 131 -10.38 14.64 1.93
CA ARG A 131 -11.11 15.12 3.11
C ARG A 131 -12.62 14.98 2.97
N SER A 132 -13.15 15.08 1.75
CA SER A 132 -14.55 14.78 1.47
C SER A 132 -14.88 13.30 1.75
N LEU A 133 -13.98 12.39 1.38
CA LEU A 133 -14.15 10.95 1.57
C LEU A 133 -13.79 10.48 3.00
N LYS A 134 -12.87 11.19 3.65
CA LYS A 134 -12.22 10.81 4.91
C LYS A 134 -12.00 12.07 5.78
N PRO A 135 -13.08 12.63 6.36
CA PRO A 135 -13.04 13.91 7.07
C PRO A 135 -12.21 13.88 8.36
N GLN A 136 -11.81 12.69 8.84
CA GLN A 136 -10.95 12.53 10.01
C GLN A 136 -9.49 12.98 9.80
N TYR A 137 -9.09 13.30 8.58
CA TYR A 137 -7.74 13.79 8.25
C TYR A 137 -7.74 15.31 8.06
N THR A 138 -6.77 15.99 8.65
CA THR A 138 -6.62 17.43 8.51
C THR A 138 -5.95 17.79 7.19
N LYS A 139 -6.07 19.06 6.77
CA LYS A 139 -5.40 19.55 5.55
C LYS A 139 -3.88 19.46 5.73
N GLU A 140 -3.38 19.82 6.90
CA GLU A 140 -1.97 19.87 7.25
C GLU A 140 -1.35 18.47 7.23
N GLU A 141 -2.02 17.50 7.84
CA GLU A 141 -1.59 16.09 7.83
C GLU A 141 -1.58 15.53 6.41
N SER A 142 -2.61 15.83 5.63
CA SER A 142 -2.73 15.36 4.24
C SER A 142 -1.62 15.95 3.35
N ALA A 143 -1.36 17.26 3.47
CA ALA A 143 -0.30 17.93 2.73
C ALA A 143 1.09 17.41 3.12
N TYR A 144 1.32 17.15 4.40
CA TYR A 144 2.57 16.57 4.89
C TYR A 144 2.86 15.22 4.23
N TYR A 145 1.91 14.28 4.25
CA TYR A 145 2.13 12.96 3.66
C TYR A 145 2.16 12.99 2.12
N LEU A 146 1.37 13.84 1.46
CA LEU A 146 1.42 13.97 0.00
C LEU A 146 2.81 14.44 -0.47
N LYS A 147 3.37 15.46 0.21
CA LYS A 147 4.74 15.91 -0.05
C LYS A 147 5.77 14.80 0.16
N ARG A 148 5.65 14.02 1.25
CA ARG A 148 6.56 12.89 1.51
C ARG A 148 6.44 11.79 0.46
N ILE A 149 5.23 11.48 0.00
CA ILE A 149 4.99 10.53 -1.10
C ILE A 149 5.77 10.97 -2.33
N HIS A 150 5.63 12.24 -2.76
CA HIS A 150 6.36 12.74 -3.93
C HIS A 150 7.88 12.66 -3.74
N GLN A 151 8.37 13.01 -2.54
CA GLN A 151 9.79 12.96 -2.22
C GLN A 151 10.39 11.55 -2.27
N PHE A 152 9.65 10.53 -1.86
CA PHE A 152 10.16 9.15 -1.79
C PHE A 152 9.83 8.32 -3.03
N MET A 153 8.85 8.69 -3.82
CA MET A 153 8.42 7.85 -4.96
C MET A 153 8.82 8.42 -6.32
N TYR A 154 9.02 9.74 -6.43
CA TYR A 154 9.26 10.40 -7.73
C TYR A 154 10.58 11.19 -7.79
N ASN A 155 11.36 11.19 -6.71
CA ASN A 155 12.75 11.63 -6.67
C ASN A 155 13.68 10.42 -6.44
#